data_AF-A0A7I0JR39-F1
#
_entry.id   AF-A0A7I0JR39-F1
#
_cell.length_a   1.000
_cell.length_b   1.000
_cell.length_c   1.000
_cell.angle_alpha   90.00
_cell.angle_beta   90.00
_cell.angle_gamma   90.00
#
_symmetry.space_group_name_H-M   'P 1'
#
loop_
_entity.id
_entity.type
_entity.pdbx_description
1 polymer ?
#
loop_
_entity_poly.entity_id
_entity_poly.type
_entity_poly.pdbx_seq_one_letter_code
_entity_poly.pdbx_strand_id
1 'polypeptide(L)'
;APSRSHAEMLQACYGAIAGLGVVHNGALPGPRPGRREPFVFAAARWWDEGKDAASLDAAAALCDWPVQAAGPLAGPDGQRARFDNCVSLGSIDHREVRRLMRRAGIF
;
A
#
# COMPACT_ATOMS: atom_id res chain seq x y z
N ALA A 1 13.72 -0.96 -15.63
CA ALA A 1 12.38 -1.04 -14.99
C ALA A 1 12.51 -1.31 -13.49
N PRO A 2 11.58 -0.85 -12.63
CA PRO A 2 11.67 -0.97 -11.17
C PRO A 2 11.42 -2.40 -10.63
N SER A 3 10.83 -3.27 -11.44
CA SER A 3 10.57 -4.68 -11.13
C SER A 3 10.62 -5.52 -12.41
N ARG A 4 10.65 -6.85 -12.24
CA ARG A 4 10.52 -7.79 -13.35
C ARG A 4 9.17 -7.68 -14.04
N SER A 5 8.07 -7.65 -13.28
CA SER A 5 6.72 -7.50 -13.83
C SER A 5 6.57 -6.23 -14.66
N HIS A 6 7.19 -5.13 -14.23
CA HIS A 6 7.19 -3.89 -15.00
C HIS A 6 8.04 -4.00 -16.27
N ALA A 7 9.20 -4.69 -16.23
CA ALA A 7 9.99 -4.94 -17.44
C ALA A 7 9.24 -5.79 -18.48
N GLU A 8 8.58 -6.86 -18.03
CA GLU A 8 7.76 -7.73 -18.87
C GLU A 8 6.60 -6.96 -19.50
N MET A 9 5.92 -6.10 -18.72
CA MET A 9 4.86 -5.24 -19.23
C MET A 9 5.37 -4.25 -20.28
N LEU A 10 6.54 -3.63 -20.08
CA LEU A 10 7.13 -2.75 -21.08
C LEU A 10 7.43 -3.50 -22.40
N GLN A 11 7.94 -4.73 -22.32
CA GLN A 11 8.18 -5.54 -23.51
C GLN A 11 6.88 -5.94 -24.21
N ALA A 12 5.83 -6.28 -23.45
CA ALA A 12 4.53 -6.61 -24.00
C ALA A 12 3.89 -5.42 -24.73
N CYS A 13 4.03 -4.21 -24.19
CA CYS A 13 3.43 -3.00 -24.77
C CYS A 13 4.24 -2.42 -25.94
N TYR A 14 5.58 -2.48 -25.87
CA TYR A 14 6.46 -1.76 -26.79
C TYR A 14 7.37 -2.67 -27.62
N GLY A 15 7.32 -3.99 -27.42
CA GLY A 15 8.18 -4.96 -28.08
C GLY A 15 9.57 -5.04 -27.45
N ALA A 16 10.54 -5.56 -28.21
CA ALA A 16 11.90 -5.72 -27.72
C ALA A 16 12.58 -4.35 -27.47
N ILE A 17 13.03 -4.12 -26.24
CA ILE A 17 13.74 -2.90 -25.84
C ILE A 17 15.20 -3.27 -25.56
N ALA A 18 16.12 -2.74 -26.37
CA ALA A 18 17.55 -2.96 -26.20
C ALA A 18 18.05 -2.43 -24.85
N GLY A 19 18.79 -3.24 -24.11
CA GLY A 19 19.36 -2.86 -22.82
C GLY A 19 18.35 -2.77 -21.66
N LEU A 20 17.13 -3.30 -21.82
CA LEU A 20 16.15 -3.33 -20.73
C LEU A 20 16.62 -4.21 -19.58
N GLY A 21 17.00 -3.58 -18.47
CA GLY A 21 17.33 -4.24 -17.20
C GLY A 21 16.34 -3.90 -16.09
N VAL A 22 16.32 -4.73 -15.05
CA VAL A 22 15.61 -4.45 -13.80
C VAL A 22 16.56 -3.77 -12.82
N VAL A 23 16.15 -2.63 -12.27
CA VAL A 23 16.84 -1.91 -11.20
C VAL A 23 15.82 -1.63 -10.11
N HIS A 24 15.94 -2.30 -8.97
CA HIS A 24 14.96 -2.19 -7.89
C HIS A 24 15.01 -0.82 -7.21
N ASN A 25 13.84 -0.29 -6.86
CA ASN A 25 13.74 0.90 -6.04
C ASN A 25 14.30 0.61 -4.64
N GLY A 26 15.18 1.48 -4.15
CA GLY A 26 15.71 1.42 -2.80
C GLY A 26 14.85 2.18 -1.80
N ALA A 27 14.94 1.79 -0.53
CA ALA A 27 14.40 2.54 0.61
C ALA A 27 15.40 2.51 1.77
N LEU A 28 15.31 3.49 2.67
CA LEU A 28 16.07 3.46 3.92
C LEU A 28 15.66 2.25 4.76
N PRO A 29 16.59 1.65 5.52
CA PRO A 29 16.28 0.51 6.38
C PRO A 29 15.06 0.76 7.27
N GLY A 30 14.19 -0.25 7.34
CA GLY A 30 13.07 -0.29 8.27
C GLY A 30 13.56 -0.26 9.73
N PRO A 31 12.70 0.14 10.67
CA PRO A 31 13.04 0.07 12.08
C PRO A 31 13.18 -1.41 12.48
N ARG A 32 14.00 -1.70 13.50
CA ARG A 32 14.15 -3.08 13.99
C ARG A 32 12.77 -3.68 14.33
N PRO A 33 12.54 -4.98 14.04
CA PRO A 33 11.28 -5.64 14.37
C PRO A 33 10.93 -5.44 15.85
N GLY A 34 9.69 -5.00 16.11
CA GLY A 34 9.14 -4.87 17.46
C GLY A 34 8.22 -6.04 17.81
N ARG A 35 7.60 -6.00 18.99
CA ARG A 35 6.49 -6.89 19.33
C ARG A 35 5.33 -6.60 18.38
N ARG A 36 4.90 -7.60 17.61
CA ARG A 36 3.72 -7.51 16.75
C ARG A 36 2.45 -7.59 17.59
N GLU A 37 1.41 -6.94 17.11
CA GLU A 37 0.09 -6.80 17.72
C GLU A 37 -0.97 -7.28 16.70
N PRO A 38 -2.15 -7.74 17.16
CA PRO A 38 -3.15 -8.37 16.31
C PRO A 38 -3.97 -7.34 15.52
N PHE A 39 -3.32 -6.63 14.59
CA PHE A 39 -3.98 -5.76 13.62
C PHE A 39 -3.27 -5.82 12.27
N VAL A 40 -4.03 -5.56 11.21
CA VAL A 40 -3.53 -5.39 9.85
C VAL A 40 -3.35 -3.89 9.58
N PHE A 41 -2.26 -3.50 8.94
CA PHE A 41 -2.01 -2.10 8.59
C PHE A 41 -1.79 -1.96 7.08
N ALA A 42 -2.48 -1.02 6.46
CA ALA A 42 -2.26 -0.66 5.07
C ALA A 42 -2.08 0.85 4.95
N ALA A 43 -1.21 1.30 4.05
CA ALA A 43 -0.99 2.72 3.80
C ALA A 43 -0.96 3.00 2.30
N ALA A 44 -1.81 3.91 1.84
CA ALA A 44 -1.91 4.26 0.43
C ALA A 44 -2.56 5.64 0.23
N ARG A 45 -2.49 6.16 -1.00
CA ARG A 45 -3.42 7.21 -1.43
C ARG A 45 -4.73 6.50 -1.78
N TRP A 46 -5.67 6.39 -0.85
CA TRP A 46 -6.84 5.53 -1.05
C TRP A 46 -7.77 5.99 -2.15
N TRP A 47 -7.77 7.29 -2.47
CA TRP A 47 -8.47 7.83 -3.63
C TRP A 47 -7.91 7.34 -4.99
N ASP A 48 -6.71 6.77 -5.02
CA ASP A 48 -6.08 6.22 -6.22
C ASP A 48 -6.65 4.82 -6.50
N GLU A 49 -7.37 4.67 -7.60
CA GLU A 49 -8.03 3.42 -8.01
C GLU A 49 -7.04 2.24 -8.08
N GLY A 50 -5.77 2.50 -8.44
CA GLY A 50 -4.72 1.47 -8.48
C GLY A 50 -4.35 0.89 -7.11
N LYS A 51 -4.96 1.38 -6.02
CA LYS A 51 -4.81 0.86 -4.65
C LYS A 51 -5.94 -0.06 -4.22
N ASP A 52 -7.02 -0.12 -5.00
CA ASP A 52 -8.16 -1.00 -4.81
C ASP A 52 -8.67 -1.02 -3.35
N ALA A 53 -9.08 0.16 -2.88
CA ALA A 53 -9.61 0.34 -1.53
C ALA A 53 -10.83 -0.55 -1.26
N ALA A 54 -11.64 -0.84 -2.28
CA ALA A 54 -12.83 -1.68 -2.17
C ALA A 54 -12.49 -3.12 -1.78
N SER A 55 -11.48 -3.71 -2.43
CA SER A 55 -11.02 -5.07 -2.09
C SER A 55 -10.46 -5.14 -0.67
N LEU A 56 -9.72 -4.13 -0.22
CA LEU A 56 -9.23 -4.08 1.16
C LEU A 56 -10.39 -3.99 2.17
N ASP A 57 -11.41 -3.17 1.88
CA ASP A 57 -12.56 -3.02 2.76
C ASP A 57 -13.41 -4.29 2.86
N ALA A 58 -13.63 -4.95 1.73
CA ALA A 58 -14.32 -6.24 1.70
C ALA A 58 -13.55 -7.31 2.50
N ALA A 59 -12.22 -7.32 2.42
CA ALA A 59 -11.39 -8.21 3.23
C ALA A 59 -11.49 -7.89 4.72
N ALA A 60 -11.56 -6.61 5.10
CA ALA A 60 -11.71 -6.19 6.49
C ALA A 60 -13.01 -6.69 7.12
N ALA A 61 -14.10 -6.79 6.36
CA ALA A 61 -15.36 -7.38 6.82
C ALA A 61 -15.25 -8.87 7.23
N LEU A 62 -14.23 -9.57 6.72
CA LEU A 62 -14.01 -11.00 6.94
C LEU A 62 -12.87 -11.29 7.93
N CYS A 63 -12.18 -10.25 8.40
CA CYS A 63 -11.00 -10.38 9.24
C CYS A 63 -11.36 -10.32 10.74
N ASP A 64 -10.80 -11.23 11.53
CA ASP A 64 -10.91 -11.18 13.00
C ASP A 64 -10.11 -10.01 13.60
N TRP A 65 -9.07 -9.56 12.89
CA TRP A 65 -8.20 -8.47 13.32
C TRP A 65 -8.63 -7.15 12.66
N PRO A 66 -8.60 -6.01 13.37
CA PRO A 66 -8.92 -4.73 12.77
C PRO A 66 -7.93 -4.40 11.64
N VAL A 67 -8.48 -3.95 10.51
CA VAL A 67 -7.71 -3.44 9.38
C VAL A 67 -7.64 -1.92 9.47
N GLN A 68 -6.45 -1.39 9.74
CA GLN A 68 -6.19 0.04 9.85
C GLN A 68 -5.63 0.57 8.53
N ALA A 69 -6.30 1.56 7.96
CA ALA A 69 -5.97 2.12 6.65
C ALA A 69 -5.52 3.59 6.79
N ALA A 70 -4.23 3.83 6.54
CA ALA A 70 -3.62 5.16 6.57
C ALA A 70 -3.57 5.78 5.18
N GLY A 71 -3.91 7.07 5.10
CA GLY A 71 -3.80 7.91 3.92
C GLY A 71 -5.11 8.56 3.49
N PRO A 72 -5.06 9.47 2.51
CA PRO A 72 -6.20 10.29 2.12
C PRO A 72 -7.23 9.49 1.33
N LEU A 73 -8.51 9.68 1.67
CA LEU A 73 -9.66 9.13 0.93
C LEU A 73 -10.16 10.04 -0.19
N ALA A 74 -9.77 11.32 -0.21
CA ALA A 74 -10.13 12.27 -1.24
C ALA A 74 -8.89 12.70 -2.03
N GLY A 75 -9.01 12.69 -3.35
CA GLY A 75 -7.97 13.11 -4.29
C GLY A 75 -8.11 14.57 -4.72
N PRO A 76 -7.08 15.12 -5.38
CA PRO A 76 -7.06 16.53 -5.81
C PRO A 76 -8.09 16.85 -6.90
N ASP A 77 -8.50 15.87 -7.72
CA ASP A 77 -9.42 16.07 -8.85
C ASP A 77 -10.81 15.48 -8.58
N GLY A 78 -11.20 15.38 -7.30
CA GLY A 78 -12.51 14.90 -6.89
C GLY A 78 -12.64 13.38 -6.76
N GLN A 79 -11.55 12.62 -6.95
CA GLN A 79 -11.55 11.17 -6.68
C GLN A 79 -11.87 10.91 -5.21
N ARG A 80 -12.61 9.83 -4.94
CA ARG A 80 -13.01 9.45 -3.58
C ARG A 80 -12.96 7.94 -3.40
N ALA A 81 -12.48 7.53 -2.25
CA ALA A 81 -12.67 6.19 -1.71
C ALA A 81 -13.46 6.26 -0.41
N ARG A 82 -14.00 5.13 0.00
CA ARG A 82 -14.73 4.96 1.24
C ARG A 82 -14.35 3.62 1.86
N PHE A 83 -14.31 3.60 3.18
CA PHE A 83 -14.20 2.39 3.97
C PHE A 83 -15.44 2.28 4.84
N ASP A 84 -16.11 1.12 4.79
CA ASP A 84 -17.21 0.77 5.68
C ASP A 84 -16.74 -0.16 6.80
N ASN A 85 -15.67 -0.94 6.56
CA ASN A 85 -15.17 -1.96 7.46
C ASN A 85 -13.76 -1.66 7.97
N CYS A 86 -12.91 -0.99 7.18
CA CYS A 86 -11.59 -0.57 7.64
C CYS A 86 -11.67 0.61 8.61
N VAL A 87 -10.76 0.63 9.57
CA VAL A 87 -10.52 1.79 10.43
C VAL A 87 -9.67 2.80 9.67
N SER A 88 -10.32 3.84 9.12
CA SER A 88 -9.62 4.93 8.44
C SER A 88 -8.86 5.80 9.43
N LEU A 89 -7.54 5.88 9.27
CA LEU A 89 -6.66 6.74 10.08
C LEU A 89 -6.43 8.12 9.45
N GLY A 90 -6.88 8.32 8.21
CA GLY A 90 -6.57 9.50 7.42
C GLY A 90 -5.07 9.67 7.15
N SER A 91 -4.67 10.86 6.71
CA SER A 91 -3.26 11.16 6.43
C SER A 91 -2.46 11.28 7.72
N ILE A 92 -1.48 10.39 7.89
CA ILE A 92 -0.52 10.39 9.00
C ILE A 92 0.90 10.57 8.46
N ASP A 93 1.81 11.02 9.31
CA ASP A 93 3.20 11.26 8.92
C ASP A 93 4.00 9.96 8.70
N HIS A 94 5.14 10.09 8.02
CA HIS A 94 6.01 8.96 7.68
C HIS A 94 6.56 8.20 8.90
N ARG A 95 6.83 8.90 10.01
CA ARG A 95 7.33 8.27 11.24
C ARG A 95 6.24 7.40 11.85
N GLU A 96 5.01 7.87 11.82
CA GLU A 96 3.85 7.15 12.33
C GLU A 96 3.51 5.91 11.48
N VAL A 97 3.55 6.03 10.15
CA VAL A 97 3.44 4.87 9.24
C VAL A 97 4.46 3.80 9.61
N ARG A 98 5.74 4.16 9.74
CA ARG A 98 6.79 3.21 10.13
C ARG A 98 6.60 2.61 11.52
N ARG A 99 5.99 3.38 12.45
CA ARG A 99 5.66 2.90 13.80
C ARG A 99 4.56 1.84 13.76
N LEU A 100 3.53 2.04 12.95
CA LEU A 100 2.41 1.12 12.77
C LEU A 100 2.84 -0.14 12.02
N MET A 101 3.57 -0.03 10.91
CA MET A 101 4.12 -1.20 10.20
C MET A 101 4.95 -2.10 11.12
N ARG A 102 5.78 -1.52 12.00
CA ARG A 102 6.59 -2.30 12.95
C ARG A 102 5.75 -3.08 13.98
N ARG A 103 4.58 -2.55 14.35
CA ARG A 103 3.66 -3.14 15.35
C ARG A 103 2.64 -4.06 14.70
N ALA A 104 2.29 -3.85 13.45
CA ALA A 104 1.26 -4.62 12.78
C ALA A 104 1.64 -6.10 12.69
N GLY A 105 0.65 -6.96 12.88
CA GLY A 105 0.78 -8.39 12.65
C GLY A 105 1.01 -8.68 11.16
N ILE A 106 0.33 -7.91 10.30
CA ILE A 106 0.37 -7.97 8.83
C ILE A 106 0.38 -6.54 8.28
N PHE A 107 1.20 -6.25 7.29
CA PHE A 107 1.24 -4.97 6.57
C PHE A 107 1.82 -5.12 5.17
#